data_AF-A0A3M7SIL6-F1
#
_entry.id   AF-A0A3M7SIL6-F1
#
_cell.length_a   1.000
_cell.length_b   1.000
_cell.length_c   1.000
_cell.angle_alpha   90.00
_cell.angle_beta   90.00
_cell.angle_gamma   90.00
#
_symmetry.space_group_name_H-M   'P 1'
#
loop_
_entity.id
_entity.type
_entity.pdbx_description
1 polymer ?
#
loop_
_entity_poly.entity_id
_entity_poly.type
_entity_poly.pdbx_seq_one_letter_code
_entity_poly.pdbx_strand_id
1 'polypeptide(L)'
;MEIIQIFEPFYNATLELSGCKYVTISIVIPTFGCLQASLLVDPNDSLNVRVLKKVLNYWKNMYTEKYGIFTNKILIAATFLDVRTKLFGRFPDEIRKEFLKEAKNTIKTIISEFTTEQKKNF
;
A
#
# COMPACT_ATOMS: atom_id res chain seq x y z
N MET A 1 -4.96 17.49 -22.95
CA MET A 1 -5.81 16.80 -21.95
C MET A 1 -5.09 15.64 -21.25
N GLU A 2 -4.02 15.08 -21.84
CA GLU A 2 -3.19 14.00 -21.23
C GLU A 2 -2.59 14.34 -19.86
N ILE A 3 -2.11 15.57 -19.65
CA ILE A 3 -1.44 15.95 -18.38
C ILE A 3 -2.40 15.84 -17.18
N ILE A 4 -3.68 16.18 -17.36
CA ILE A 4 -4.69 16.08 -16.30
C ILE A 4 -4.93 14.61 -15.92
N GLN A 5 -4.91 13.71 -16.90
CA GLN A 5 -5.11 12.27 -16.67
C GLN A 5 -3.99 11.64 -15.83
N ILE A 6 -2.76 12.19 -15.87
CA ILE A 6 -1.65 11.71 -15.01
C ILE A 6 -1.94 11.92 -13.52
N PHE A 7 -2.74 12.94 -13.16
CA PHE A 7 -3.10 13.23 -11.77
C PHE A 7 -4.33 12.47 -11.29
N GLU A 8 -5.10 11.84 -12.19
CA GLU A 8 -6.29 11.06 -11.84
C GLU A 8 -6.00 9.92 -10.84
N PRO A 9 -4.89 9.15 -10.94
CA PRO A 9 -4.52 8.16 -9.93
C PRO A 9 -4.32 8.77 -8.53
N PHE A 10 -3.80 10.00 -8.43
CA PHE A 10 -3.63 10.70 -7.15
C PHE A 10 -4.97 11.15 -6.59
N TYR A 11 -5.84 11.70 -7.43
CA TYR A 11 -7.21 12.06 -7.03
C TYR A 11 -7.97 10.84 -6.48
N ASN A 12 -7.95 9.72 -7.22
CA ASN A 12 -8.60 8.48 -6.79
C ASN A 12 -8.00 7.93 -5.49
N ALA A 13 -6.68 8.00 -5.33
CA ALA A 13 -6.03 7.62 -4.08
C ALA A 13 -6.42 8.51 -2.90
N THR A 14 -6.53 9.83 -3.12
CA THR A 14 -7.01 10.76 -2.10
C THR A 14 -8.45 10.45 -1.71
N LEU A 15 -9.33 10.18 -2.68
CA LEU A 15 -10.70 9.77 -2.40
C LEU A 15 -10.77 8.47 -1.58
N GLU A 16 -10.01 7.45 -1.98
CA GLU A 16 -9.99 6.17 -1.27
C GLU A 16 -9.49 6.33 0.17
N LEU A 17 -8.38 7.08 0.36
CA LEU A 17 -7.78 7.31 1.68
C LEU A 17 -8.59 8.26 2.57
N SER A 18 -9.37 9.18 1.98
CA SER A 18 -10.25 10.10 2.71
C SER A 18 -11.65 9.53 2.98
N GLY A 19 -11.98 8.38 2.39
CA GLY A 19 -13.28 7.75 2.53
C GLY A 19 -13.60 7.37 3.98
N CYS A 20 -14.54 8.08 4.62
CA CYS A 20 -14.95 7.80 6.00
C CYS A 20 -15.72 6.49 6.19
N LYS A 21 -16.19 5.86 5.10
CA LYS A 21 -17.04 4.66 5.17
C LYS A 21 -16.28 3.39 5.53
N TYR A 22 -14.98 3.33 5.20
CA TYR A 22 -14.11 2.19 5.46
C TYR A 22 -12.72 2.68 5.87
N VAL A 23 -12.63 3.50 6.92
CA VAL A 23 -11.34 3.97 7.48
C VAL A 23 -10.59 2.78 8.07
N THR A 24 -10.03 1.95 7.20
CA THR A 24 -9.26 0.79 7.57
C THR A 24 -7.88 1.00 7.02
N ILE A 25 -6.91 1.03 7.93
CA ILE A 25 -5.48 1.13 7.63
C ILE A 25 -5.01 0.06 6.62
N SER A 26 -5.81 -0.99 6.39
CA SER A 26 -5.68 -1.99 5.34
C SER A 26 -5.68 -1.47 3.91
N ILE A 27 -6.24 -0.28 3.63
CA ILE A 27 -6.31 0.26 2.26
C ILE A 27 -5.04 1.02 1.86
N VAL A 28 -4.15 1.31 2.81
CA VAL A 28 -2.96 2.14 2.58
C VAL A 28 -2.01 1.47 1.58
N ILE A 29 -1.53 0.25 1.87
CA ILE A 29 -0.64 -0.49 0.97
C ILE A 29 -1.24 -0.71 -0.43
N PRO A 30 -2.50 -1.20 -0.59
CA PRO A 30 -3.05 -1.42 -1.92
C PRO A 30 -3.24 -0.11 -2.69
N THR A 31 -3.56 1.00 -2.01
CA THR A 31 -3.62 2.32 -2.65
C THR A 31 -2.26 2.72 -3.22
N PHE A 32 -1.21 2.70 -2.40
CA PHE A 32 0.16 3.02 -2.85
C PHE A 32 0.69 2.04 -3.90
N GLY A 33 0.30 0.76 -3.84
CA GLY A 33 0.59 -0.21 -4.90
C GLY A 33 -0.08 0.15 -6.23
N CYS A 34 -1.34 0.61 -6.20
CA CYS A 34 -2.04 1.08 -7.40
C CYS A 34 -1.42 2.36 -7.97
N LEU A 35 -1.02 3.33 -7.13
CA LEU A 35 -0.27 4.49 -7.60
C LEU A 35 1.04 4.08 -8.28
N GLN A 36 1.79 3.15 -7.67
CA GLN A 36 3.04 2.66 -8.24
C GLN A 36 2.84 2.05 -9.63
N ALA A 37 1.81 1.23 -9.81
CA ALA A 37 1.47 0.65 -11.11
C ALA A 37 1.08 1.73 -12.13
N SER A 38 0.30 2.74 -11.71
CA SER A 38 -0.17 3.82 -12.59
C SER A 38 0.93 4.77 -13.06
N LEU A 39 2.05 4.83 -12.31
CA LEU A 39 3.20 5.67 -12.60
C LEU A 39 4.29 4.97 -13.43
N LEU A 40 4.07 3.71 -13.84
CA LEU A 40 4.96 3.03 -14.76
C LEU A 40 4.94 3.74 -16.13
N VAL A 41 6.14 3.96 -16.67
CA VAL A 41 6.33 4.60 -17.97
C VAL A 41 5.99 3.59 -19.06
N ASP A 42 5.07 3.97 -19.94
CA ASP A 42 4.71 3.20 -21.13
C ASP A 42 5.54 3.68 -22.33
N PRO A 43 5.99 2.78 -23.23
CA PRO A 43 6.67 3.18 -24.46
C PRO A 43 5.90 4.19 -25.32
N ASN A 44 4.57 4.12 -25.29
CA ASN A 44 3.66 4.98 -26.06
C ASN A 44 3.36 6.32 -25.37
N ASP A 45 3.83 6.54 -24.14
CA ASP A 45 3.65 7.81 -23.45
C ASP A 45 4.39 8.95 -24.19
N SER A 46 3.74 10.11 -24.30
CA SER A 46 4.39 11.33 -24.80
C SER A 46 5.56 11.75 -23.90
N LEU A 47 6.54 12.49 -24.44
CA LEU A 47 7.75 12.88 -23.68
C LEU A 47 7.40 13.57 -22.35
N ASN A 48 6.43 14.49 -22.39
CA ASN A 48 5.97 15.22 -21.20
C ASN A 48 5.34 14.27 -20.17
N VAL A 49 4.52 13.31 -20.60
CA VAL A 49 3.91 12.29 -19.73
C VAL A 49 5.00 11.45 -19.06
N ARG A 50 6.02 11.00 -19.80
CA ARG A 50 7.13 10.21 -19.26
C ARG A 50 7.91 10.97 -18.19
N VAL A 51 8.22 12.24 -18.44
CA VAL A 51 8.92 13.10 -17.48
C VAL A 51 8.09 13.28 -16.22
N LEU A 52 6.79 13.59 -16.37
CA LEU A 52 5.89 13.77 -15.22
C LEU A 52 5.73 12.48 -14.40
N LYS A 53 5.52 11.32 -15.04
CA LYS A 53 5.46 10.02 -14.34
C LYS A 53 6.73 9.76 -13.55
N LYS A 54 7.92 10.06 -14.09
CA LYS A 54 9.19 9.91 -13.37
C LYS A 54 9.28 10.82 -12.14
N VAL A 55 8.91 12.10 -12.28
CA VAL A 55 8.91 13.06 -11.17
C VAL A 55 7.93 12.63 -10.07
N LEU A 56 6.71 12.24 -10.45
CA LEU A 56 5.69 11.79 -9.51
C LEU A 56 6.09 10.48 -8.82
N ASN A 57 6.71 9.55 -9.54
CA ASN A 57 7.21 8.31 -8.97
C ASN A 57 8.35 8.57 -7.96
N TYR A 58 9.23 9.54 -8.25
CA TYR A 58 10.27 9.98 -7.30
C TYR A 58 9.65 10.50 -5.99
N TRP A 59 8.69 11.43 -6.08
CA TRP A 59 8.02 11.97 -4.89
C TRP A 59 7.25 10.90 -4.11
N LYS A 60 6.54 10.00 -4.82
CA LYS A 60 5.85 8.87 -4.20
C LYS A 60 6.83 7.97 -3.47
N ASN A 61 7.96 7.62 -4.08
CA ASN A 61 8.99 6.78 -3.45
C ASN A 61 9.53 7.42 -2.17
N MET A 62 9.91 8.70 -2.25
CA MET A 62 10.35 9.47 -1.09
C MET A 62 9.32 9.45 0.04
N TYR A 63 8.04 9.64 -0.28
CA TYR A 63 6.97 9.58 0.71
C TYR A 63 6.84 8.18 1.32
N THR A 64 6.78 7.14 0.49
CA THR A 64 6.63 5.76 0.96
C THR A 64 7.81 5.28 1.80
N GLU A 65 9.02 5.74 1.50
CA GLU A 65 10.23 5.46 2.29
C GLU A 65 10.19 6.21 3.62
N LYS A 66 9.93 7.52 3.60
CA LYS A 66 9.86 8.36 4.82
C LYS A 66 8.87 7.81 5.85
N TYR A 67 7.73 7.31 5.41
CA TYR A 67 6.68 6.77 6.28
C TYR A 67 6.69 5.24 6.40
N GLY A 68 7.67 4.56 5.78
CA GLY A 68 7.81 3.11 5.85
C GLY A 68 6.56 2.35 5.37
N ILE A 69 5.86 2.84 4.36
CA ILE A 69 4.53 2.33 3.97
C ILE A 69 4.57 0.83 3.63
N PHE A 70 5.61 0.38 2.94
CA PHE A 70 5.78 -1.02 2.53
C PHE A 70 6.59 -1.87 3.51
N THR A 71 7.10 -1.28 4.59
CA THR A 71 7.87 -1.98 5.64
C THR A 71 7.16 -2.01 6.99
N ASN A 72 6.09 -1.22 7.13
CA ASN A 72 5.30 -1.17 8.34
C ASN A 72 4.45 -2.44 8.50
N LYS A 73 4.83 -3.23 9.51
CA LYS A 73 4.24 -4.53 9.84
C LYS A 73 2.75 -4.47 10.13
N ILE A 74 2.28 -3.39 10.75
CA ILE A 74 0.86 -3.19 11.07
C ILE A 74 0.07 -2.92 9.79
N LEU A 75 0.61 -2.09 8.88
CA LEU A 75 -0.02 -1.87 7.57
C LEU A 75 -0.12 -3.18 6.79
N ILE A 76 0.95 -3.97 6.80
CA ILE A 76 1.01 -5.28 6.12
C ILE A 76 -0.02 -6.25 6.74
N ALA A 77 -0.04 -6.39 8.06
CA ALA A 77 -0.99 -7.26 8.75
C ALA A 77 -2.45 -6.82 8.54
N ALA A 78 -2.74 -5.53 8.63
CA ALA A 78 -4.08 -5.00 8.39
C ALA A 78 -4.53 -5.24 6.95
N THR A 79 -3.65 -5.02 5.97
CA THR A 79 -3.93 -5.31 4.56
C THR A 79 -4.23 -6.79 4.35
N PHE A 80 -3.43 -7.68 4.96
CA PHE A 80 -3.62 -9.13 4.87
C PHE A 80 -4.99 -9.59 5.42
N LEU A 81 -5.46 -8.99 6.51
CA LEU A 81 -6.75 -9.31 7.12
C LEU A 81 -7.96 -8.79 6.30
N ASP A 82 -7.73 -7.87 5.36
CA ASP A 82 -8.78 -7.33 4.50
C ASP A 82 -8.92 -8.16 3.22
N VAL A 83 -9.96 -9.00 3.21
CA VAL A 83 -10.29 -9.90 2.09
C VAL A 83 -10.47 -9.18 0.75
N ARG A 84 -10.81 -7.89 0.74
CA ARG A 84 -11.01 -7.10 -0.48
C ARG A 84 -9.70 -6.85 -1.23
N THR A 85 -8.57 -6.89 -0.52
CA THR A 85 -7.24 -6.55 -1.07
C THR A 85 -6.60 -7.70 -1.84
N LYS A 86 -7.27 -8.88 -1.90
CA LYS A 86 -6.82 -10.08 -2.64
C LYS A 86 -5.36 -10.44 -2.34
N LEU A 87 -4.93 -10.34 -1.08
CA LEU A 87 -3.60 -10.75 -0.61
C LEU A 87 -2.47 -10.12 -1.44
N PHE A 88 -2.49 -8.79 -1.58
CA PHE A 88 -1.44 -8.04 -2.28
C PHE A 88 -1.31 -8.39 -3.78
N GLY A 89 -2.40 -8.78 -4.45
CA GLY A 89 -2.38 -9.24 -5.85
C GLY A 89 -1.86 -8.23 -6.90
N ARG A 90 -1.58 -6.99 -6.51
CA ARG A 90 -0.94 -5.96 -7.36
C ARG A 90 0.59 -5.99 -7.29
N PHE A 91 1.17 -6.72 -6.36
CA PHE A 91 2.62 -6.81 -6.17
C PHE A 91 3.20 -8.04 -6.87
N PRO A 92 4.48 -7.98 -7.31
CA PRO A 92 5.23 -9.15 -7.75
C PRO A 92 5.20 -10.30 -6.75
N ASP A 93 5.37 -11.52 -7.24
CA ASP A 93 5.26 -12.74 -6.44
C ASP A 93 6.25 -12.80 -5.28
N GLU A 94 7.47 -12.29 -5.49
CA GLU A 94 8.51 -12.22 -4.48
C GLU A 94 8.07 -11.32 -3.31
N ILE A 95 7.67 -10.09 -3.62
CA ILE A 95 7.20 -9.11 -2.63
C ILE A 95 5.95 -9.61 -1.91
N ARG A 96 5.03 -10.24 -2.65
CA ARG A 96 3.82 -10.81 -2.08
C ARG A 96 4.13 -11.91 -1.06
N LYS A 97 5.09 -12.80 -1.34
CA LYS A 97 5.52 -13.84 -0.39
C LYS A 97 6.10 -13.23 0.89
N GLU A 98 6.89 -12.16 0.76
CA GLU A 98 7.45 -11.44 1.92
C GLU A 98 6.36 -10.81 2.78
N PHE A 99 5.41 -10.10 2.16
CA PHE A 99 4.27 -9.51 2.88
C PHE A 99 3.42 -10.56 3.59
N LEU A 100 3.15 -11.69 2.94
CA LEU A 100 2.40 -12.80 3.56
C LEU A 100 3.13 -13.38 4.78
N LYS A 101 4.46 -13.52 4.70
CA LYS A 101 5.29 -13.99 5.81
C LYS A 101 5.25 -12.98 6.96
N GLU A 102 5.47 -11.71 6.68
CA GLU A 102 5.48 -10.65 7.70
C GLU A 102 4.12 -10.47 8.37
N ALA A 103 3.02 -10.52 7.60
CA ALA A 103 1.66 -10.46 8.13
C ALA A 103 1.40 -11.59 9.13
N LYS A 104 1.69 -12.84 8.75
CA LYS A 104 1.50 -14.01 9.60
C LYS A 104 2.30 -13.92 10.90
N ASN A 105 3.57 -13.52 10.80
CA ASN A 105 4.44 -13.35 11.96
C ASN A 105 3.89 -12.28 12.91
N THR A 106 3.51 -11.12 12.35
CA THR A 106 2.98 -9.98 13.14
C THR A 106 1.69 -10.36 13.86
N ILE A 107 0.75 -11.01 13.17
CA ILE A 107 -0.51 -11.47 13.78
C ILE A 107 -0.24 -12.48 14.90
N LYS A 108 0.68 -13.43 14.67
CA LYS A 108 1.06 -14.42 15.68
C LYS A 108 1.63 -13.75 16.94
N THR A 109 2.49 -12.75 16.77
CA THR A 109 3.06 -11.97 17.87
C THR A 109 1.96 -11.26 18.67
N ILE A 110 1.09 -10.50 18.00
CA ILE A 110 -0.01 -9.77 18.64
C ILE A 110 -0.91 -10.71 19.45
N ILE A 111 -1.30 -11.86 18.89
CA ILE A 111 -2.13 -12.85 19.58
C ILE A 111 -1.41 -13.43 20.80
N SER A 112 -0.11 -13.70 20.68
CA SER A 112 0.69 -14.28 21.78
C SER A 112 0.85 -13.31 22.96
N GLU A 113 1.04 -12.02 22.68
CA GLU A 113 1.12 -10.95 23.68
C GLU A 113 -0.22 -10.82 24.40
N PHE A 114 -1.32 -10.73 23.64
CA PHE A 114 -2.66 -10.64 24.19
C PHE A 114 -3.02 -11.83 25.10
N THR A 115 -2.67 -13.05 24.69
CA THR A 115 -2.90 -14.26 25.49
C THR A 115 -2.08 -14.26 26.78
N THR A 116 -0.87 -13.71 26.74
CA THR A 116 0.02 -13.63 27.92
C THR A 116 -0.46 -12.58 28.91
N GLU A 117 -0.96 -11.45 28.44
CA GLU A 117 -1.55 -10.40 29.27
C GLU A 117 -2.82 -10.89 29.98
N GLN A 118 -3.70 -11.61 29.28
CA GLN A 118 -4.88 -12.20 29.90
C GLN A 118 -4.51 -13.14 31.05
N LYS A 119 -3.50 -14.01 30.87
CA LYS A 119 -3.02 -14.93 31.92
C LYS A 119 -2.40 -14.25 33.15
N LYS A 120 -1.99 -12.98 33.06
CA LYS A 120 -1.47 -12.22 34.20
C LYS A 120 -2.57 -11.54 35.02
N ASN A 121 -3.78 -11.41 34.44
CA ASN A 121 -4.93 -10.71 35.02
C ASN A 121 -6.00 -11.67 35.59
N PHE A 122 -5.74 -12.98 35.58
CA PHE A 122 -6.52 -14.04 36.23
C PHE A 122 -5.60 -14.82 37.18
#